data_AF-A0A9D7T1A7-F1
#
_entry.id   AF-A0A9D7T1A7-F1
#
_cell.length_a   1.000
_cell.length_b   1.000
_cell.length_c   1.000
_cell.angle_alpha   90.00
_cell.angle_beta   90.00
_cell.angle_gamma   90.00
#
_symmetry.space_group_name_H-M   'P 1'
#
loop_
_entity.id
_entity.type
_entity.pdbx_description
1 polymer ?
#
loop_
_entity_poly.entity_id
_entity_poly.type
_entity_poly.pdbx_seq_one_letter_code
_entity_poly.pdbx_strand_id
1 'polypeptide(L)'
;MKNPLLKRVYCFALMACTALLAPTLVNGAAVDVSAVENIRPARPSIPDRTFLLTDFGAVGDGKTLNTDAFKKAIAAIAQAGGGKLVVPKGIFRTLPITLCSNLDLHLAEER
;
A
#
# COMPACT_ATOMS: atom_id res chain seq x y z
N MET A 1 -27.12 -9.14 -57.11
CA MET A 1 -25.84 -8.55 -57.57
C MET A 1 -25.00 -8.23 -56.35
N LYS A 2 -23.97 -9.04 -56.11
CA LYS A 2 -23.07 -8.94 -54.95
C LYS A 2 -21.96 -7.97 -55.33
N ASN A 3 -21.97 -6.76 -54.76
CA ASN A 3 -21.08 -5.66 -55.15
C ASN A 3 -19.63 -6.01 -54.76
N PRO A 4 -18.75 -6.35 -55.74
CA PRO A 4 -17.42 -6.90 -55.45
C PRO A 4 -16.43 -5.84 -54.96
N LEU A 5 -16.82 -4.56 -55.01
CA LEU A 5 -16.02 -3.43 -54.57
C LEU A 5 -16.07 -3.21 -53.04
N LEU A 6 -17.16 -3.59 -52.37
CA LEU A 6 -17.30 -3.38 -50.93
C LEU A 6 -16.41 -4.34 -50.11
N LYS A 7 -16.18 -5.56 -50.61
CA LYS A 7 -15.24 -6.53 -50.00
C LYS A 7 -13.77 -6.11 -50.17
N ARG A 8 -13.44 -5.45 -51.28
CA ARG A 8 -12.07 -4.96 -51.54
C ARG A 8 -11.70 -3.80 -50.61
N VAL A 9 -12.63 -2.88 -50.34
CA VAL A 9 -12.42 -1.79 -49.37
C VAL A 9 -12.28 -2.33 -47.94
N TYR A 10 -13.08 -3.34 -47.57
CA TYR A 10 -13.00 -3.94 -46.23
C TYR A 10 -11.69 -4.72 -46.00
N CYS A 11 -11.13 -5.38 -47.02
CA CYS A 11 -9.82 -6.04 -46.93
C CYS A 11 -8.66 -5.04 -46.85
N PHE A 12 -8.73 -3.90 -47.55
CA PHE A 12 -7.69 -2.88 -47.45
C PHE A 12 -7.72 -2.12 -46.12
N ALA A 13 -8.89 -1.98 -45.48
CA ALA A 13 -9.02 -1.38 -44.15
C ALA A 13 -8.55 -2.29 -43.00
N LEU A 14 -8.65 -3.63 -43.15
CA LEU A 14 -8.21 -4.57 -42.10
C LEU A 14 -6.69 -4.83 -42.11
N MET A 15 -6.01 -4.58 -43.23
CA MET A 15 -4.60 -4.91 -43.42
C MET A 15 -3.62 -3.83 -42.92
N ALA A 16 -4.13 -2.70 -42.39
CA ALA A 16 -3.32 -1.59 -41.89
C ALA A 16 -3.17 -1.56 -40.35
N CYS A 17 -3.86 -2.44 -39.61
CA CYS A 17 -3.80 -2.46 -38.13
C CYS A 17 -2.92 -3.59 -37.56
N THR A 18 -2.30 -4.40 -38.42
CA THR A 18 -1.44 -5.52 -38.00
C THR A 18 -0.01 -5.39 -38.53
N ALA A 19 0.50 -4.17 -38.65
CA ALA A 19 1.93 -3.92 -38.85
C ALA A 19 2.58 -3.60 -37.49
N LEU A 20 3.18 -4.65 -36.91
CA LEU A 20 4.40 -4.65 -36.09
C LEU A 20 4.52 -3.48 -35.09
N LEU A 21 4.16 -3.62 -33.81
CA LEU A 21 4.87 -4.45 -32.84
C LEU A 21 6.40 -4.45 -33.08
N ALA A 22 7.01 -3.27 -33.04
CA ALA A 22 8.38 -3.21 -32.55
C ALA A 22 8.35 -3.57 -31.06
N PRO A 23 9.08 -4.60 -30.58
CA PRO A 23 9.43 -4.61 -29.18
C PRO A 23 10.27 -3.35 -28.97
N THR A 24 9.75 -2.36 -28.26
CA THR A 24 10.63 -1.38 -27.66
C THR A 24 11.54 -2.20 -26.76
N LEU A 25 12.82 -2.34 -27.17
CA LEU A 25 13.86 -2.65 -26.21
C LEU A 25 13.71 -1.55 -25.17
N VAL A 26 13.11 -1.89 -24.03
CA VAL A 26 13.31 -1.13 -22.82
C VAL A 26 14.81 -1.21 -22.63
N ASN A 27 15.50 -0.14 -23.00
CA ASN A 27 16.91 -0.01 -22.79
C ASN A 27 17.06 -0.25 -21.29
N GLY A 28 17.63 -1.39 -20.91
CA GLY A 28 18.16 -1.62 -19.58
C GLY A 28 19.33 -0.67 -19.44
N ALA A 29 19.02 0.64 -19.36
CA ALA A 29 19.96 1.61 -18.85
C ALA A 29 20.31 1.04 -17.49
N ALA A 30 21.55 0.58 -17.36
CA ALA A 30 22.13 0.25 -16.07
C ALA A 30 21.83 1.48 -15.21
N VAL A 31 20.89 1.33 -14.28
CA VAL A 31 20.63 2.35 -13.28
C VAL A 31 21.93 2.40 -12.50
N ASP A 32 22.67 3.47 -12.69
CA ASP A 32 23.93 3.68 -12.02
C ASP A 32 23.65 3.83 -10.52
N VAL A 33 23.81 2.72 -9.80
CA VAL A 33 23.55 2.62 -8.37
C VAL A 33 24.66 3.31 -7.55
N SER A 34 25.68 3.89 -8.21
CA SER A 34 26.79 4.61 -7.56
C SER A 34 26.33 5.81 -6.73
N ALA A 35 25.14 6.37 -7.02
CA ALA A 35 24.56 7.46 -6.25
C ALA A 35 23.75 7.02 -5.00
N VAL A 36 23.54 5.71 -4.78
CA VAL A 36 22.75 5.19 -3.65
C VAL A 36 23.56 5.12 -2.34
N GLU A 37 24.84 5.50 -2.37
CA GLU A 37 25.73 5.36 -1.21
C GLU A 37 25.39 6.29 -0.03
N ASN A 38 24.51 7.29 -0.21
CA ASN A 38 24.16 8.27 0.84
C ASN A 38 22.68 8.72 0.89
N ILE A 39 21.71 7.84 0.61
CA ILE A 39 20.29 8.19 0.78
C ILE A 39 19.91 8.08 2.28
N ARG A 40 19.85 9.22 2.98
CA ARG A 40 19.28 9.32 4.33
C ARG A 40 17.86 9.90 4.23
N PRO A 41 16.80 9.07 4.28
CA PRO A 41 15.44 9.58 4.24
C PRO A 41 15.17 10.49 5.45
N ALA A 42 14.43 11.57 5.25
CA ALA A 42 13.95 12.41 6.34
C ALA A 42 13.10 11.56 7.30
N ARG A 43 13.26 11.79 8.61
CA ARG A 43 12.45 11.10 9.61
C ARG A 43 10.97 11.51 9.46
N PRO A 44 10.03 10.60 9.69
CA PRO A 44 8.61 10.94 9.67
C PRO A 44 8.29 11.93 10.80
N SER A 45 7.48 12.94 10.49
CA SER A 45 6.92 13.86 11.47
C SER A 45 5.57 13.34 11.94
N ILE A 46 5.51 12.80 13.16
CA ILE A 46 4.29 12.24 13.75
C ILE A 46 3.75 13.22 14.81
N PRO A 47 2.45 13.56 14.79
CA PRO A 47 1.84 14.37 15.85
C PRO A 47 2.02 13.75 17.23
N ASP A 48 2.30 14.58 18.24
CA ASP A 48 2.45 14.13 19.63
C ASP A 48 1.09 13.88 20.28
N ARG A 49 0.48 12.76 19.91
CA ARG A 49 -0.79 12.26 20.45
C ARG A 49 -0.66 10.77 20.69
N THR A 50 -1.16 10.29 21.81
CA THR A 50 -1.03 8.89 22.19
C THR A 50 -2.40 8.24 22.34
N PHE A 51 -2.54 7.05 21.78
CA PHE A 51 -3.72 6.20 21.83
C PHE A 51 -3.30 4.84 22.35
N LEU A 52 -3.93 4.34 23.42
CA LEU A 52 -3.66 2.99 23.91
C LEU A 52 -4.60 2.00 23.22
N LEU A 53 -4.07 0.89 22.71
CA LEU A 53 -4.89 -0.11 22.04
C LEU A 53 -5.97 -0.71 22.96
N THR A 54 -5.70 -0.80 24.26
CA THR A 54 -6.63 -1.31 25.29
C THR A 54 -7.88 -0.44 25.45
N ASP A 55 -7.78 0.86 25.19
CA ASP A 55 -8.92 1.80 25.27
C ASP A 55 -9.96 1.50 24.16
N PHE A 56 -9.56 0.79 23.12
CA PHE A 56 -10.41 0.35 22.01
C PHE A 56 -10.94 -1.09 22.19
N GLY A 57 -10.71 -1.68 23.37
CA GLY A 57 -11.22 -3.00 23.74
C GLY A 57 -10.31 -4.17 23.36
N ALA A 58 -9.02 -3.92 23.13
CA ALA A 58 -8.07 -5.00 22.88
C ALA A 58 -7.68 -5.74 24.16
N VAL A 59 -7.49 -7.06 24.03
CA VAL A 59 -7.07 -7.97 25.10
C VAL A 59 -5.83 -8.74 24.64
N GLY A 60 -4.76 -8.66 25.45
CA GLY A 60 -3.46 -9.27 25.18
C GLY A 60 -3.30 -10.71 25.69
N ASP A 61 -4.36 -11.52 25.65
CA ASP A 61 -4.41 -12.88 26.22
C ASP A 61 -3.95 -13.98 25.25
N GLY A 62 -3.57 -13.63 24.03
CA GLY A 62 -3.20 -14.56 22.96
C GLY A 62 -4.37 -15.42 22.44
N LYS A 63 -5.60 -15.11 22.82
CA LYS A 63 -6.80 -15.87 22.42
C LYS A 63 -7.79 -14.97 21.69
N THR A 64 -8.05 -13.80 22.24
CA THR A 64 -9.00 -12.81 21.75
C THR A 64 -8.55 -12.24 20.40
N LEU A 65 -9.50 -12.13 19.47
CA LEU A 65 -9.28 -11.53 18.16
C LEU A 65 -9.46 -10.01 18.26
N ASN A 66 -8.35 -9.28 18.14
CA ASN A 66 -8.29 -7.83 18.35
C ASN A 66 -8.51 -7.00 17.07
N THR A 67 -8.94 -7.63 15.98
CA THR A 67 -9.10 -6.97 14.66
C THR A 67 -9.95 -5.70 14.74
N ASP A 68 -11.06 -5.73 15.47
CA ASP A 68 -11.96 -4.57 15.56
C ASP A 68 -11.41 -3.48 16.49
N ALA A 69 -10.62 -3.85 17.50
CA ALA A 69 -9.92 -2.87 18.33
C ALA A 69 -8.88 -2.09 17.50
N PHE A 70 -8.11 -2.77 16.65
CA PHE A 70 -7.19 -2.12 15.71
C PHE A 70 -7.92 -1.21 14.72
N LYS A 71 -9.03 -1.66 14.11
CA LYS A 71 -9.83 -0.82 13.19
C LYS A 71 -10.31 0.46 13.88
N LYS A 72 -10.85 0.36 15.10
CA LYS A 72 -11.33 1.51 15.87
C LYS A 72 -10.21 2.47 16.22
N ALA A 73 -9.08 1.94 16.70
CA ALA A 73 -7.91 2.75 17.05
C ALA A 73 -7.37 3.53 15.84
N ILE A 74 -7.20 2.85 14.71
CA ILE A 74 -6.69 3.46 13.47
C ILE A 74 -7.68 4.51 12.93
N ALA A 75 -8.99 4.23 12.98
CA ALA A 75 -10.00 5.20 12.59
C ALA A 75 -9.96 6.47 13.46
N ALA A 76 -9.80 6.32 14.78
CA ALA A 76 -9.66 7.45 15.70
C ALA A 76 -8.38 8.26 15.42
N ILE A 77 -7.25 7.59 15.17
CA ILE A 77 -5.97 8.24 14.83
C ILE A 77 -6.08 8.99 13.50
N ALA A 78 -6.71 8.38 12.50
CA ALA A 78 -6.94 9.01 11.19
C ALA A 78 -7.80 10.27 11.32
N GLN A 79 -8.88 10.21 12.12
CA GLN A 79 -9.74 11.38 12.40
C GLN A 79 -9.00 12.48 13.16
N ALA A 80 -8.06 12.11 14.04
CA ALA A 80 -7.20 13.07 14.73
C ALA A 80 -6.10 13.67 13.82
N GLY A 81 -5.91 13.14 12.60
CA GLY A 81 -4.84 13.57 11.67
C GLY A 81 -3.47 12.95 11.94
N GLY A 82 -3.41 11.88 12.73
CA GLY A 82 -2.19 11.16 13.09
C GLY A 82 -1.91 11.11 14.58
N GLY A 83 -0.95 10.26 14.95
CA GLY A 83 -0.54 10.03 16.34
C GLY A 83 0.14 8.68 16.51
N LYS A 84 0.38 8.33 17.77
CA LYS A 84 1.05 7.11 18.21
C LYS A 84 0.03 6.12 18.78
N LEU A 85 -0.04 4.92 18.22
CA LEU A 85 -0.79 3.79 18.75
C LEU A 85 0.15 2.93 19.60
N VAL A 86 -0.09 2.90 20.90
CA VAL A 86 0.68 2.08 21.83
C VAL A 86 -0.03 0.75 22.05
N VAL A 87 0.65 -0.34 21.71
CA VAL A 87 0.26 -1.71 22.04
C VAL A 87 1.05 -2.11 23.29
N PRO A 88 0.42 -2.27 24.46
CA PRO A 88 1.11 -2.67 25.67
C PRO A 88 1.62 -4.10 25.54
N LYS A 89 2.43 -4.54 26.51
CA LYS A 89 2.90 -5.93 26.57
C LYS A 89 1.74 -6.93 26.56
N GLY A 90 1.94 -8.06 25.89
CA GLY A 90 0.95 -9.14 25.77
C GLY A 90 0.84 -9.68 24.35
N ILE A 91 0.00 -10.70 24.18
CA ILE A 91 -0.15 -11.39 22.89
C ILE A 91 -1.47 -10.95 22.25
N PHE A 92 -1.37 -10.19 21.16
CA PHE A 92 -2.53 -9.64 20.46
C PHE A 92 -2.74 -10.34 19.12
N ARG A 93 -3.73 -11.22 19.03
CA ARG A 93 -4.09 -11.84 17.75
C ARG A 93 -4.91 -10.88 16.91
N THR A 94 -4.55 -10.70 15.64
CA THR A 94 -5.29 -9.86 14.70
C THR A 94 -5.19 -10.39 13.27
N LEU A 95 -6.17 -10.04 12.45
CA LEU A 95 -6.09 -10.11 11.00
C LEU A 95 -5.17 -8.99 10.45
N PRO A 96 -4.93 -8.91 9.13
CA PRO A 96 -4.16 -7.82 8.55
C PRO A 96 -4.66 -6.45 8.99
N ILE A 97 -3.72 -5.56 9.30
CA ILE A 97 -3.98 -4.19 9.71
C ILE A 97 -3.66 -3.26 8.54
N THR A 98 -4.55 -2.31 8.28
CA THR A 98 -4.33 -1.25 7.29
C THR A 98 -3.98 0.02 8.04
N LEU A 99 -2.74 0.50 7.92
CA LEU A 99 -2.29 1.72 8.58
C LEU A 99 -2.79 2.96 7.84
N CYS A 100 -2.88 4.08 8.56
CA CYS A 100 -3.16 5.40 8.00
C CYS A 100 -1.91 6.28 8.01
N SER A 101 -1.95 7.40 7.28
CA SER A 101 -0.87 8.39 7.29
C SER A 101 -0.64 8.95 8.70
N ASN A 102 0.61 9.34 8.97
CA ASN A 102 1.04 9.96 10.24
C ASN A 102 0.76 9.10 11.49
N LEU A 103 0.76 7.77 11.34
CA LEU A 103 0.61 6.82 12.44
C LEU A 103 1.97 6.23 12.82
N ASP A 104 2.29 6.27 14.11
CA ASP A 104 3.39 5.53 14.73
C ASP A 104 2.83 4.32 15.51
N LEU A 105 3.14 3.10 15.06
CA LEU A 105 2.72 1.87 15.74
C LEU A 105 3.82 1.44 16.72
N HIS A 106 3.59 1.68 18.00
CA HIS A 106 4.56 1.44 19.05
C HIS A 106 4.22 0.15 19.82
N LEU A 107 5.05 -0.88 19.64
CA LEU A 107 4.92 -2.14 20.36
C LEU A 107 5.80 -2.10 21.60
N ALA A 108 5.19 -2.19 22.78
CA ALA A 108 5.95 -2.28 24.03
C ALA A 108 6.72 -3.62 24.06
N GLU A 109 7.99 -3.53 24.43
CA GLU A 109 8.90 -4.67 24.44
C GLU A 109 8.59 -5.63 25.60
N GLU A 110 8.61 -6.93 25.32
CA GLU A 110 8.59 -8.00 26.33
C GLU A 110 10.04 -8.17 26.80
N ARG A 111 10.35 -7.74 28.02
CA ARG A 111 11.70 -7.80 28.60
C ARG A 111 12.10 -9.21 29.00
#